data_AF-A0AAW5UTI4-F1
#
_entry.id   AF-A0AAW5UTI4-F1
#
_cell.length_a   1.000
_cell.length_b   1.000
_cell.length_c   1.000
_cell.angle_alpha   90.00
_cell.angle_beta   90.00
_cell.angle_gamma   90.00
#
_symmetry.space_group_name_H-M   'P 1'
#
loop_
_entity.id
_entity.type
_entity.pdbx_description
1 polymer ?
#
loop_
_entity_poly.entity_id
_entity_poly.type
_entity_poly.pdbx_seq_one_letter_code
_entity_poly.pdbx_strand_id
1 'polypeptide(L)' 'MKLQRKALGITQQDLADMSEIAISTIKKIESGKGNPSLSTVEKIMDILGMEVKYEIRQTV' A
#
# COMPACT_ATOMS: atom_id res chain seq x y z
N MET A 1 -2.97 -3.00 3.92
CA MET A 1 -2.56 -1.57 3.98
C MET A 1 -3.24 -0.79 5.09
N LYS A 2 -4.53 -0.42 5.01
CA LYS A 2 -5.19 0.47 6.01
C LYS A 2 -5.07 0.02 7.46
N LEU A 3 -5.25 -1.29 7.73
CA LEU A 3 -5.11 -1.84 9.07
C LEU A 3 -3.68 -1.71 9.59
N GLN A 4 -2.69 -2.09 8.77
CA GLN A 4 -1.28 -1.97 9.11
C GLN A 4 -0.85 -0.52 9.34
N ARG A 5 -1.27 0.40 8.47
CA ARG A 5 -1.02 1.84 8.64
C ARG A 5 -1.53 2.35 9.99
N LYS A 6 -2.74 1.96 10.38
CA LYS A 6 -3.31 2.31 11.68
C LYS A 6 -2.55 1.68 12.84
N ALA A 7 -2.06 0.44 12.70
CA ALA A 7 -1.25 -0.23 13.71
C ALA A 7 0.10 0.48 13.93
N LEU A 8 0.68 1.06 12.87
CA LEU A 8 1.88 1.89 12.92
C LEU A 8 1.62 3.33 13.44
N GLY A 9 0.36 3.70 13.68
CA GLY A 9 0.00 5.02 14.21
C GLY A 9 0.14 6.19 13.22
N ILE A 10 0.38 5.93 11.94
CA ILE A 10 0.59 6.98 10.93
C ILE A 10 -0.70 7.35 10.18
N THR A 11 -0.83 8.59 9.75
CA THR A 11 -1.96 9.11 8.96
C THR A 11 -1.82 8.74 7.48
N GLN A 12 -2.87 9.00 6.69
CA GLN A 12 -2.79 8.85 5.23
C GLN A 12 -1.85 9.86 4.59
N GLN A 13 -1.66 11.04 5.21
CA GLN A 13 -0.73 12.06 4.75
C GLN A 13 0.70 11.63 5.04
N ASP A 14 0.98 11.12 6.24
CA ASP A 14 2.30 10.58 6.58
C ASP A 14 2.72 9.47 5.61
N LEU A 15 1.80 8.53 5.32
CA LEU A 15 2.09 7.46 4.35
C LEU A 15 2.34 8.02 2.94
N ALA A 16 1.61 9.05 2.52
CA ALA A 16 1.80 9.71 1.23
C ALA A 16 3.19 10.35 1.14
N ASP A 17 3.59 11.07 2.19
CA ASP A 17 4.87 11.77 2.26
C ASP A 17 6.05 10.79 2.31
N MET A 18 5.97 9.76 3.15
CA MET A 18 7.02 8.74 3.30
C MET A 18 7.21 7.87 2.05
N SER A 19 6.15 7.64 1.28
CA SER A 19 6.21 6.81 0.07
C SER A 19 6.37 7.63 -1.22
N GLU A 20 6.43 8.96 -1.11
CA GLU A 20 6.44 9.90 -2.25
C GLU A 20 5.29 9.66 -3.23
N ILE A 21 4.12 9.30 -2.71
CA ILE A 21 2.91 9.02 -3.48
C ILE A 21 1.85 10.05 -3.13
N ALA A 22 1.16 10.60 -4.12
CA ALA A 22 0.08 11.55 -3.88
C ALA A 22 -0.97 10.98 -2.91
N ILE A 23 -1.38 11.77 -1.91
CA ILE A 23 -2.39 11.36 -0.93
C ILE A 23 -3.71 10.90 -1.56
N SER A 24 -4.06 11.45 -2.73
CA SER A 24 -5.23 11.02 -3.50
C SER A 24 -5.13 9.56 -3.96
N THR A 25 -3.93 9.10 -4.31
CA THR A 25 -3.63 7.70 -4.65
C THR A 25 -3.73 6.81 -3.41
N ILE A 26 -3.12 7.19 -2.28
CA ILE A 26 -3.26 6.45 -1.01
C ILE A 26 -4.74 6.29 -0.62
N LYS A 27 -5.53 7.37 -0.70
CA LYS A 27 -6.98 7.33 -0.43
C LYS A 27 -7.73 6.37 -1.36
N LYS A 28 -7.41 6.38 -2.66
CA LYS A 28 -8.02 5.45 -3.64
C LYS A 28 -7.64 4.00 -3.35
N ILE A 29 -6.38 3.73 -3.03
CA ILE A 29 -5.92 2.39 -2.66
C ILE A 29 -6.62 1.89 -1.39
N GLU A 30 -6.65 2.69 -0.32
CA GLU A 30 -7.29 2.28 0.94
C GLU A 30 -8.82 2.17 0.87
N SER A 31 -9.45 2.77 -0.15
CA SER A 31 -10.88 2.65 -0.40
C SER A 31 -11.24 1.57 -1.44
N GLY A 32 -10.25 0.84 -1.97
CA GLY A 32 -10.46 -0.19 -3.00
C GLY A 32 -10.80 0.35 -4.38
N LYS A 33 -10.68 1.66 -4.62
CA LYS A 33 -10.99 2.34 -5.89
C LYS A 33 -9.75 2.64 -6.74
N GLY A 34 -8.57 2.27 -6.28
CA GLY A 34 -7.30 2.50 -6.97
C GLY A 34 -6.89 1.33 -7.84
N ASN A 35 -6.21 1.62 -8.96
CA ASN A 35 -5.47 0.64 -9.76
C ASN A 35 -3.97 1.03 -9.78
N PRO A 36 -3.24 0.83 -8.66
CA PRO A 36 -1.84 1.21 -8.57
C PRO A 36 -0.95 0.29 -9.42
N SER A 37 0.19 0.82 -9.88
CA SER A 37 1.26 -0.04 -10.40
C SER A 37 1.84 -0.89 -9.27
N LEU A 38 2.47 -2.03 -9.62
CA LEU A 38 3.20 -2.84 -8.65
C LEU A 38 4.27 -2.01 -7.91
N SER A 39 5.01 -1.17 -8.63
CA SER A 39 6.00 -0.27 -8.03
C SER A 39 5.43 0.71 -7.00
N THR A 40 4.19 1.17 -7.19
CA THR A 40 3.48 1.99 -6.20
C THR A 40 3.15 1.17 -4.96
N VAL A 41 2.71 -0.08 -5.15
CA VAL A 41 2.42 -0.99 -4.04
C VAL A 41 3.68 -1.30 -3.25
N GLU A 42 4.80 -1.60 -3.91
CA GLU A 42 6.10 -1.89 -3.28
C GLU A 42 6.56 -0.72 -2.40
N LYS A 43 6.57 0.51 -2.92
CA LYS A 43 6.92 1.71 -2.13
C LYS A 43 6.06 1.86 -0.86
N ILE A 44 4.77 1.57 -0.95
CA ILE A 44 3.87 1.64 0.21
C ILE A 44 4.18 0.49 1.19
N MET A 45 4.44 -0.71 0.68
CA MET A 45 4.71 -1.90 1.47
C MET A 45 6.01 -1.78 2.26
N ASP A 46 7.05 -1.16 1.68
CA ASP A 46 8.33 -0.87 2.36
C ASP A 46 8.10 -0.03 3.62
N ILE A 47 7.31 1.05 3.53
CA ILE A 47 6.98 1.92 4.67
C ILE A 47 6.14 1.17 5.71
N LEU A 48 5.26 0.27 5.27
CA LEU A 48 4.37 -0.47 6.15
C LEU A 48 5.03 -1.74 6.75
N GLY A 49 6.28 -2.04 6.40
CA GLY A 49 7.01 -3.23 6.84
C GLY A 49 6.36 -4.53 6.35
N MET A 50 5.85 -4.52 5.12
CA MET A 50 5.18 -5.67 4.49
C MET A 50 5.92 -6.11 3.23
N GLU A 51 5.78 -7.37 2.87
CA GLU A 51 6.34 -7.95 1.64
C GLU A 51 5.23 -8.50 0.73
N VAL A 52 5.44 -8.41 -0.58
CA VAL A 52 4.58 -9.06 -1.59
C VAL A 52 5.16 -10.43 -1.89
N LYS A 53 4.35 -11.49 -1.71
CA LYS A 53 4.73 -12.86 -2.08
C LYS A 53 3.99 -13.31 -3.33
N TYR A 54 4.72 -13.96 -4.22
CA TYR A 54 4.18 -14.62 -5.39
C TYR A 54 4.13 -16.11 -5.13
N GLU A 55 3.01 -16.72 -5.47
CA GLU A 55 2.80 -18.17 -5.38
C GLU A 55 2.37 -18.70 -6.74
N ILE A 56 2.84 -19.90 -7.08
CA ILE A 56 2.39 -20.59 -8.29
C ILE A 56 0.92 -20.93 -8.11
N ARG A 57 0.08 -20.44 -9.03
CA ARG A 57 -1.34 -20.76 -9.04
C ARG A 57 -1.51 -22.26 -9.25
N GLN A 58 -2.04 -22.95 -8.24
CA GLN A 58 -2.43 -24.35 -8.37
C GLN A 58 -3.75 -24.39 -9.13
N THR A 59 -3.67 -24.65 -10.44
CA THR A 59 -4.85 -24.86 -11.27
C THR A 59 -5.45 -26.22 -10.92
N VAL A 60 -6.73 -26.26 -10.56
CA VAL A 60 -7.57 -27.47 -10.61
C VAL A 60 -8.18 -27.59 -12.00
#